data_AF-A0A9W6XLV6-F1
#
_entry.id   AF-A0A9W6XLV6-F1
#
_cell.length_a   1.000
_cell.length_b   1.000
_cell.length_c   1.000
_cell.angle_alpha   90.00
_cell.angle_beta   90.00
_cell.angle_gamma   90.00
#
_symmetry.space_group_name_H-M   'P 1'
#
loop_
_entity.id
_entity.type
_entity.pdbx_description
1 polymer ?
#
loop_
_entity_poly.entity_id
_entity_poly.type
_entity_poly.pdbx_seq_one_letter_code
_entity_poly.pdbx_strand_id
1 'polypeptide(L)'
;MAQNCWQQLQIGHRQRYSVERMLALRDYCENTSLLRVLFVCLATPLPAFAAVVLIECIPLTSPAEGWRANYAFWIRLFLSSFPMAVGGALQVKQVIPPGIISYKATVAIGIATATGYVSCALALAVLWTFPVPFGYALMVGPFVTFFMASFCVAVRRKVCSKDVRHQITPQLSVLAAQGVLAGCYPAFYAVFRQLTGLQQTAFVLVLPMIKLLSKQYIAKVCSHLHEYIGPTIIFSVDVCNVLYSVICMQTAVSSLTTIFMFTSDAFHIVLALRAIYFQINSGGGSSIRARRMNFLQTLPVIVRKAFQSVEVLDDDPSKSIRIWAPFSLPLGADSNQLMTELSFATVVMIAPPTVASPASSMRRGSSLPNIRYPTSDSAVDSDQKQKVDAEVRLHHTMFQNGLKVKSLPALRPVKVRIASRSLSVTAISTKGVTPSLILNPLRIKTAVEEARDALQALFHAEYVIMAEYVEGALPMLYTVYLAVLCHLPMAAYYPHMRSLVGDKLYSTLGNLVLYGLVEVASLVGVSLLLKRKFGFSPLYQLAFVLETQARALQSQLFIWVLCIVQLTLVHNGECKARTFWME
;
A
#
# COMPACT_ATOMS: atom_id res chain seq x y z
N MET A 1 -16.54 -24.60 -5.40
CA MET A 1 -15.23 -24.54 -4.71
C MET A 1 -14.19 -23.70 -5.45
N ALA A 2 -13.90 -23.95 -6.75
CA ALA A 2 -12.88 -23.22 -7.50
C ALA A 2 -13.12 -21.69 -7.60
N GLN A 3 -14.37 -21.26 -7.74
CA GLN A 3 -14.72 -19.83 -7.83
C GLN A 3 -14.51 -19.07 -6.51
N ASN A 4 -14.79 -19.70 -5.36
CA ASN A 4 -14.52 -19.13 -4.03
C ASN A 4 -13.02 -19.09 -3.73
N CYS A 5 -12.26 -20.13 -4.12
CA CYS A 5 -10.80 -20.13 -4.02
C CYS A 5 -10.18 -19.03 -4.89
N TRP A 6 -10.71 -18.83 -6.11
CA TRP A 6 -10.29 -17.78 -7.04
C TRP A 6 -10.59 -16.37 -6.53
N GLN A 7 -11.77 -16.13 -5.96
CA GLN A 7 -12.12 -14.86 -5.32
C GLN A 7 -11.28 -14.60 -4.07
N GLN A 8 -10.96 -15.65 -3.29
CA GLN A 8 -10.05 -15.54 -2.15
C GLN A 8 -8.62 -15.21 -2.57
N LEU A 9 -8.15 -15.71 -3.71
CA LEU A 9 -6.82 -15.40 -4.27
C LEU A 9 -6.72 -13.95 -4.77
N GLN A 10 -7.84 -13.34 -5.20
CA GLN A 10 -7.84 -11.94 -5.64
C GLN A 10 -7.84 -10.98 -4.43
N ILE A 11 -6.66 -10.44 -4.12
CA ILE A 11 -6.46 -9.44 -3.06
C ILE A 11 -7.38 -8.22 -3.22
N GLY A 12 -7.68 -7.87 -4.48
CA GLY A 12 -8.62 -6.82 -4.83
C GLY A 12 -10.00 -6.99 -4.20
N HIS A 13 -10.49 -8.23 -3.99
CA HIS A 13 -11.83 -8.51 -3.43
C HIS A 13 -11.87 -8.50 -1.90
N ARG A 14 -10.72 -8.46 -1.22
CA ARG A 14 -10.65 -8.55 0.24
C ARG A 14 -10.94 -7.23 0.96
N GLN A 15 -11.09 -6.12 0.23
CA GLN A 15 -11.11 -4.76 0.79
C GLN A 15 -12.26 -3.90 0.29
N ARG A 16 -12.63 -2.89 1.08
CA ARG A 16 -13.66 -1.90 0.76
C ARG A 16 -13.02 -0.52 0.57
N TYR A 17 -13.34 0.11 -0.56
CA TYR A 17 -12.99 1.50 -0.84
C TYR A 17 -13.95 2.44 -0.09
N SER A 18 -13.43 3.44 0.62
CA SER A 18 -14.27 4.44 1.29
C SER A 18 -14.87 5.47 0.33
N VAL A 19 -16.03 6.01 0.71
CA VAL A 19 -16.64 7.16 0.04
C VAL A 19 -15.73 8.38 0.13
N GLU A 20 -15.11 8.63 1.28
CA GLU A 20 -14.15 9.72 1.47
C GLU A 20 -12.99 9.66 0.45
N ARG A 21 -12.37 8.49 0.27
CA ARG A 21 -11.28 8.31 -0.70
C ARG A 21 -11.73 8.54 -2.14
N MET A 22 -12.95 8.11 -2.47
CA MET A 22 -13.54 8.31 -3.79
C MET A 22 -13.80 9.80 -4.09
N LEU A 23 -14.29 10.56 -3.11
CA LEU A 23 -14.49 12.01 -3.25
C LEU A 23 -13.15 12.75 -3.32
N ALA A 24 -12.18 12.39 -2.48
CA ALA A 24 -10.85 12.95 -2.54
C ALA A 24 -10.18 12.71 -3.90
N LEU A 25 -10.36 11.52 -4.50
CA LEU A 25 -9.87 11.21 -5.83
C LEU A 25 -10.57 12.06 -6.91
N ARG A 26 -11.88 12.29 -6.81
CA ARG A 26 -12.61 13.19 -7.72
C ARG A 26 -12.03 14.59 -7.66
N ASP A 27 -11.91 15.14 -6.45
CA ASP A 27 -11.42 16.51 -6.24
C ASP A 27 -9.95 16.63 -6.70
N TYR A 28 -9.15 15.59 -6.53
CA TYR A 28 -7.79 15.52 -7.06
C TYR A 28 -7.77 15.55 -8.59
N CYS A 29 -8.65 14.80 -9.25
CA CYS A 29 -8.78 14.80 -10.72
C CYS A 29 -9.18 16.17 -11.27
N GLU A 30 -10.02 16.92 -10.55
CA GLU A 30 -10.52 18.24 -10.99
C GLU A 30 -9.50 19.37 -10.74
N ASN A 31 -8.73 19.29 -9.66
CA ASN A 31 -7.85 20.40 -9.22
C ASN A 31 -6.37 20.23 -9.62
N THR A 32 -5.97 19.08 -10.14
CA THR A 32 -4.55 18.78 -10.41
C THR A 32 -4.24 18.89 -11.90
N SER A 33 -3.13 19.54 -12.27
CA SER A 33 -2.68 19.58 -13.66
C SER A 33 -1.97 18.28 -14.06
N LEU A 34 -2.06 17.92 -15.34
CA LEU A 34 -1.38 16.74 -15.89
C LEU A 34 0.14 16.77 -15.70
N LEU A 35 0.77 17.96 -15.75
CA LEU A 35 2.21 18.11 -15.49
C LEU A 35 2.59 17.71 -14.06
N ARG A 36 1.78 18.08 -13.07
CA ARG A 36 2.01 17.67 -11.68
C ARG A 36 1.85 16.16 -11.53
N VAL A 37 0.81 15.57 -12.14
CA VAL A 37 0.61 14.12 -12.16
C VAL A 37 1.81 13.38 -12.73
N LEU A 38 2.31 13.80 -13.90
CA LEU A 38 3.49 13.19 -14.51
C LEU A 38 4.74 13.36 -13.64
N PHE A 39 4.95 14.55 -13.08
CA PHE A 39 6.07 14.81 -12.20
C PHE A 39 6.06 13.89 -10.97
N VAL A 40 4.92 13.73 -10.30
CA VAL A 40 4.78 12.82 -9.15
C VAL A 40 5.13 11.38 -9.54
N CYS A 41 4.58 10.88 -10.65
CA CYS A 41 4.85 9.52 -11.13
C CYS A 41 6.33 9.30 -11.46
N LEU A 42 7.01 10.28 -12.04
CA LEU A 42 8.44 10.15 -12.38
C LEU A 42 9.35 10.36 -11.17
N ALA A 43 9.02 11.31 -10.30
CA ALA A 43 9.86 11.69 -9.17
C ALA A 43 9.83 10.70 -8.01
N THR A 44 8.72 9.96 -7.83
CA THR A 44 8.54 9.07 -6.69
C THR A 44 9.70 8.07 -6.50
N PRO A 45 10.15 7.27 -7.47
CA PRO A 45 11.19 6.27 -7.22
C PRO A 45 12.62 6.83 -7.20
N LEU A 46 12.84 8.06 -7.68
CA LEU A 46 14.18 8.63 -7.82
C LEU A 46 14.98 8.76 -6.52
N PRO A 47 14.42 9.18 -5.37
CA PRO A 47 15.17 9.34 -4.13
C PRO A 47 15.88 8.05 -3.68
N ALA A 48 15.22 6.89 -3.81
CA ALA A 48 15.80 5.61 -3.40
C ALA A 48 16.97 5.20 -4.31
N PHE A 49 16.83 5.35 -5.62
CA PHE A 49 17.91 5.07 -6.58
C PHE A 49 19.07 6.08 -6.47
N ALA A 50 18.76 7.35 -6.25
CA ALA A 50 19.77 8.37 -5.99
C ALA A 50 20.58 8.02 -4.74
N ALA A 51 19.93 7.59 -3.66
CA ALA A 51 20.62 7.16 -2.44
C ALA A 51 21.53 5.94 -2.68
N VAL A 52 21.07 4.96 -3.46
CA VAL A 52 21.93 3.83 -3.90
C VAL A 52 23.16 4.35 -4.63
N VAL A 53 22.99 5.18 -5.67
CA VAL A 53 24.12 5.71 -6.46
C VAL A 53 25.10 6.48 -5.57
N LEU A 54 24.60 7.31 -4.65
CA LEU A 54 25.45 8.02 -3.69
C LEU A 54 26.25 7.08 -2.79
N ILE A 55 25.66 5.94 -2.37
CA ILE A 55 26.36 4.92 -1.61
C ILE A 55 27.38 4.16 -2.48
N GLU A 56 27.07 3.93 -3.77
CA GLU A 56 28.01 3.33 -4.74
C GLU A 56 29.23 4.22 -5.02
N CYS A 57 29.15 5.53 -4.81
CA CYS A 57 30.31 6.42 -4.93
C CYS A 57 31.39 6.17 -3.86
N ILE A 58 31.10 5.39 -2.81
CA ILE A 58 32.07 5.07 -1.75
C ILE A 58 32.93 3.88 -2.21
N PRO A 59 34.25 4.07 -2.37
CA PRO A 59 35.15 3.05 -2.91
C PRO A 59 35.25 1.85 -1.97
N LEU A 60 35.24 0.63 -2.52
CA LEU A 60 35.58 -0.59 -1.78
C LEU A 60 36.95 -1.10 -2.21
N THR A 61 37.50 -1.92 -1.34
CA THR A 61 38.76 -2.63 -1.54
C THR A 61 38.49 -4.10 -1.81
N SER A 62 39.50 -4.87 -2.21
CA SER A 62 39.36 -6.32 -2.36
C SER A 62 38.92 -6.98 -1.04
N PRO A 63 37.92 -7.88 -1.05
CA PRO A 63 37.53 -8.61 0.16
C PRO A 63 38.65 -9.52 0.69
N ALA A 64 39.63 -9.88 -0.16
CA ALA A 64 40.79 -10.69 0.23
C ALA A 64 41.73 -9.98 1.22
N GLU A 65 41.67 -8.66 1.32
CA GLU A 65 42.47 -7.87 2.27
C GLU A 65 41.89 -7.86 3.69
N GLY A 66 40.77 -8.57 3.90
CA GLY A 66 40.14 -8.75 5.19
C GLY A 66 39.24 -7.57 5.61
N TRP A 67 38.56 -7.76 6.74
CA TRP A 67 37.52 -6.84 7.21
C TRP A 67 38.05 -5.46 7.63
N ARG A 68 39.33 -5.35 8.02
CA ARG A 68 39.98 -4.09 8.44
C ARG A 68 40.26 -3.16 7.25
N ALA A 69 40.80 -3.71 6.18
CA ALA A 69 41.06 -2.96 4.95
C ALA A 69 39.75 -2.49 4.29
N ASN A 70 38.66 -3.23 4.51
CA ASN A 70 37.34 -2.93 3.98
C ASN A 70 36.51 -2.04 4.93
N TYR A 71 37.09 -1.01 5.56
CA TYR A 71 36.36 -0.10 6.45
C TYR A 71 35.19 0.62 5.74
N ALA A 72 35.38 0.94 4.46
CA ALA A 72 34.37 1.57 3.62
C ALA A 72 33.11 0.70 3.44
N PHE A 73 33.25 -0.64 3.47
CA PHE A 73 32.10 -1.55 3.41
C PHE A 73 31.16 -1.34 4.61
N TRP A 74 31.71 -1.20 5.83
CA TRP A 74 30.92 -0.98 7.04
C TRP A 74 30.22 0.39 7.03
N ILE A 75 30.87 1.41 6.46
CA ILE A 75 30.26 2.74 6.26
C ILE A 75 29.08 2.62 5.28
N ARG A 76 29.25 1.93 4.15
CA ARG A 76 28.17 1.71 3.18
C ARG A 76 27.01 0.93 3.79
N LEU A 77 27.32 -0.09 4.59
CA LEU A 77 26.34 -0.89 5.31
C LEU A 77 25.55 -0.06 6.34
N PHE A 78 26.20 0.89 7.02
CA PHE A 78 25.53 1.85 7.90
C PHE A 78 24.64 2.82 7.11
N LEU A 79 25.16 3.40 6.03
CA LEU A 79 24.44 4.38 5.20
C LEU A 79 23.24 3.79 4.47
N SER A 80 23.23 2.48 4.22
CA SER A 80 22.06 1.78 3.69
C SER A 80 21.08 1.35 4.78
N SER A 81 21.56 0.74 5.86
CA SER A 81 20.69 0.25 6.94
C SER A 81 19.99 1.37 7.73
N PHE A 82 20.60 2.55 7.86
CA PHE A 82 20.01 3.69 8.55
C PHE A 82 18.70 4.19 7.91
N PRO A 83 18.65 4.59 6.62
CA PRO A 83 17.41 5.02 5.97
C PRO A 83 16.39 3.89 5.86
N MET A 84 16.81 2.62 5.75
CA MET A 84 15.90 1.48 5.81
C MET A 84 15.17 1.40 7.16
N ALA A 85 15.90 1.53 8.27
CA ALA A 85 15.33 1.51 9.62
C ALA A 85 14.47 2.76 9.90
N VAL A 86 14.88 3.95 9.47
CA VAL A 86 14.04 5.15 9.53
C VAL A 86 12.76 4.96 8.73
N GLY A 87 12.86 4.38 7.53
CA GLY A 87 11.72 4.02 6.69
C GLY A 87 10.74 3.10 7.41
N GLY A 88 11.20 1.99 7.97
CA GLY A 88 10.35 1.06 8.73
C GLY A 88 9.65 1.75 9.90
N ALA A 89 10.34 2.62 10.64
CA ALA A 89 9.73 3.38 11.73
C ALA A 89 8.70 4.42 11.24
N LEU A 90 8.91 5.03 10.07
CA LEU A 90 7.96 5.96 9.45
C LEU A 90 6.72 5.24 8.90
N GLN A 91 6.87 4.00 8.43
CA GLN A 91 5.75 3.16 8.00
C GLN A 91 4.81 2.89 9.17
N VAL A 92 5.36 2.44 10.30
CA VAL A 92 4.59 2.19 11.52
C VAL A 92 3.94 3.48 12.06
N LYS A 93 4.69 4.60 12.04
CA LYS A 93 4.19 5.91 12.48
C LYS A 93 2.98 6.42 11.68
N GLN A 94 2.84 6.05 10.41
CA GLN A 94 1.75 6.53 9.56
C GLN A 94 0.41 5.86 9.83
N VAL A 95 0.43 4.63 10.35
CA VAL A 95 -0.79 3.89 10.64
C VAL A 95 -1.27 4.13 12.08
N ILE A 96 -0.37 4.57 12.95
CA ILE A 96 -0.63 4.80 14.37
C ILE A 96 -1.08 6.26 14.62
N PRO A 97 -1.94 6.51 15.63
CA PRO A 97 -2.36 7.85 15.98
C PRO A 97 -1.20 8.85 16.17
N PRO A 98 -1.38 10.12 15.74
CA PRO A 98 -0.35 11.13 15.84
C PRO A 98 0.04 11.38 17.31
N GLY A 99 1.35 11.57 17.55
CA GLY A 99 1.89 11.88 18.87
C GLY A 99 2.45 10.69 19.66
N ILE A 100 2.26 9.45 19.20
CA ILE A 100 2.89 8.27 19.83
C ILE A 100 4.40 8.28 19.55
N ILE A 101 4.80 8.40 18.28
CA ILE A 101 6.22 8.38 17.85
C ILE A 101 6.67 9.77 17.37
N SER A 102 7.68 10.34 18.03
CA SER A 102 8.32 11.60 17.61
C SER A 102 9.31 11.36 16.46
N TYR A 103 9.54 12.34 15.58
CA TYR A 103 10.57 12.24 14.54
C TYR A 103 11.98 12.04 15.12
N LYS A 104 12.26 12.64 16.29
CA LYS A 104 13.52 12.41 17.02
C LYS A 104 13.67 10.94 17.42
N ALA A 105 12.56 10.30 17.85
CA ALA A 105 12.54 8.88 18.20
C ALA A 105 12.73 8.01 16.95
N THR A 106 12.13 8.36 15.81
CA THR A 106 12.34 7.68 14.52
C THR A 106 13.81 7.69 14.11
N VAL A 107 14.49 8.84 14.20
CA VAL A 107 15.93 8.95 13.89
C VAL A 107 16.76 8.12 14.88
N ALA A 108 16.44 8.17 16.18
CA ALA A 108 17.12 7.37 17.20
C ALA A 108 16.98 5.86 16.96
N ILE A 109 15.78 5.38 16.58
CA ILE A 109 15.55 3.98 16.17
C ILE A 109 16.44 3.64 14.97
N GLY A 110 16.50 4.52 13.97
CA GLY A 110 17.35 4.35 12.80
C GLY A 110 18.83 4.17 13.17
N ILE A 111 19.39 5.09 13.97
CA ILE A 111 20.80 5.05 14.40
C ILE A 111 21.08 3.79 15.22
N ALA A 112 20.23 3.47 16.19
CA ALA A 112 20.42 2.32 17.06
C ALA A 112 20.36 0.99 16.27
N THR A 113 19.41 0.88 15.33
CA THR A 113 19.27 -0.29 14.46
C THR A 113 20.49 -0.45 13.54
N ALA A 114 20.88 0.61 12.83
CA ALA A 114 22.01 0.57 11.91
C ALA A 114 23.33 0.27 12.65
N THR A 115 23.54 0.88 13.82
CA THR A 115 24.74 0.64 14.64
C THR A 115 24.76 -0.80 15.15
N GLY A 116 23.65 -1.31 15.70
CA GLY A 116 23.56 -2.69 16.17
C GLY A 116 23.76 -3.71 15.06
N TYR A 117 23.13 -3.48 13.90
CA TYR A 117 23.27 -4.28 12.70
C TYR A 117 24.71 -4.34 12.19
N VAL A 118 25.37 -3.19 11.99
CA VAL A 118 26.76 -3.12 11.53
C VAL A 118 27.71 -3.72 12.56
N SER A 119 27.49 -3.48 13.86
CA SER A 119 28.32 -4.06 14.92
C SER A 119 28.20 -5.58 14.97
N CYS A 120 27.00 -6.12 14.78
CA CYS A 120 26.78 -7.57 14.72
C CYS A 120 27.42 -8.18 13.46
N ALA A 121 27.27 -7.55 12.30
CA ALA A 121 27.90 -7.98 11.06
C ALA A 121 29.44 -7.94 11.16
N LEU A 122 30.00 -6.89 11.75
CA LEU A 122 31.43 -6.75 11.99
C LEU A 122 31.93 -7.80 12.99
N ALA A 123 31.22 -8.00 14.10
CA ALA A 123 31.56 -9.03 15.08
C ALA A 123 31.55 -10.42 14.44
N LEU A 124 30.57 -10.73 13.59
CA LEU A 124 30.55 -12.01 12.89
C LEU A 124 31.72 -12.15 11.92
N ALA A 125 32.08 -11.09 11.20
CA ALA A 125 33.24 -11.08 10.30
C ALA A 125 34.58 -11.26 11.05
N VAL A 126 34.67 -10.75 12.29
CA VAL A 126 35.84 -10.91 13.17
C VAL A 126 35.91 -12.33 13.76
N LEU A 127 34.76 -12.87 14.20
CA LEU A 127 34.69 -14.14 14.92
C LEU A 127 34.70 -15.36 13.99
N TRP A 128 34.22 -15.23 12.76
CA TRP A 128 34.08 -16.34 11.83
C TRP A 128 34.97 -16.19 10.60
N THR A 129 34.59 -15.35 9.63
CA THR A 129 35.37 -15.11 8.41
C THR A 129 34.85 -13.89 7.66
N PHE A 130 35.70 -13.29 6.83
CA PHE A 130 35.33 -12.21 5.93
C PHE A 130 35.78 -12.53 4.50
N PRO A 131 34.90 -12.41 3.48
CA PRO A 131 33.50 -12.02 3.56
C PRO A 131 32.62 -13.10 4.19
N VAL A 132 31.58 -12.69 4.93
CA VAL A 132 30.68 -13.61 5.64
C VAL A 132 29.84 -14.41 4.63
N PRO A 133 29.84 -15.75 4.65
CA PRO A 133 29.01 -16.55 3.76
C PRO A 133 27.52 -16.24 3.96
N PHE A 134 26.80 -15.93 2.88
CA PHE A 134 25.41 -15.49 2.96
C PHE A 134 25.20 -14.27 3.86
N GLY A 135 26.19 -13.39 3.99
CA GLY A 135 26.20 -12.30 4.97
C GLY A 135 24.92 -11.48 4.96
N TYR A 136 24.40 -11.15 3.78
CA TYR A 136 23.15 -10.39 3.68
C TYR A 136 21.94 -11.17 4.21
N ALA A 137 21.76 -12.43 3.78
CA ALA A 137 20.63 -13.27 4.18
C ALA A 137 20.68 -13.61 5.69
N LEU A 138 21.88 -13.91 6.21
CA LEU A 138 22.11 -14.19 7.63
C LEU A 138 21.82 -12.97 8.51
N MET A 139 22.10 -11.77 8.00
CA MET A 139 21.93 -10.52 8.73
C MET A 139 20.51 -9.93 8.68
N VAL A 140 19.59 -10.50 7.89
CA VAL A 140 18.16 -10.11 7.91
C VAL A 140 17.55 -10.27 9.30
N GLY A 141 17.80 -11.41 9.96
CA GLY A 141 17.33 -11.68 11.32
C GLY A 141 17.84 -10.64 12.33
N PRO A 142 19.17 -10.45 12.48
CA PRO A 142 19.77 -9.41 13.30
C PRO A 142 19.22 -7.99 13.01
N PHE A 143 19.03 -7.61 11.75
CA PHE A 143 18.46 -6.31 11.42
C PHE A 143 17.04 -6.14 12.01
N VAL A 144 16.18 -7.15 11.81
CA VAL A 144 14.80 -7.14 12.33
C VAL A 144 14.81 -7.12 13.86
N THR A 145 15.69 -7.88 14.53
CA THR A 145 15.74 -7.91 16.00
C THR A 145 16.21 -6.59 16.58
N PHE A 146 17.26 -5.96 16.04
CA PHE A 146 17.72 -4.65 16.48
C PHE A 146 16.67 -3.56 16.22
N PHE A 147 15.96 -3.63 15.09
CA PHE A 147 14.86 -2.73 14.79
C PHE A 147 13.75 -2.85 15.85
N MET A 148 13.30 -4.08 16.10
CA MET A 148 12.24 -4.36 17.06
C MET A 148 12.62 -3.95 18.49
N ALA A 149 13.85 -4.23 18.91
CA ALA A 149 14.37 -3.83 20.21
C ALA A 149 14.42 -2.30 20.35
N SER A 150 14.98 -1.61 19.36
CA SER A 150 15.11 -0.15 19.35
C SER A 150 13.74 0.53 19.33
N PHE A 151 12.80 0.00 18.55
CA PHE A 151 11.42 0.49 18.49
C PHE A 151 10.72 0.30 19.85
N CYS A 152 10.80 -0.88 20.44
CA CYS A 152 10.22 -1.16 21.76
C CYS A 152 10.79 -0.23 22.85
N VAL A 153 12.10 0.02 22.84
CA VAL A 153 12.74 0.98 23.77
C VAL A 153 12.23 2.40 23.55
N ALA A 154 12.14 2.84 22.29
CA ALA A 154 11.71 4.19 21.94
C ALA A 154 10.26 4.49 22.34
N VAL A 155 9.38 3.49 22.31
CA VAL A 155 7.96 3.66 22.68
C VAL A 155 7.68 3.20 24.13
N ARG A 156 8.66 2.63 24.86
CA ARG A 156 8.53 1.99 26.18
C ARG A 156 7.65 2.75 27.18
N ARG A 157 7.84 4.07 27.32
CA ARG A 157 7.05 4.90 28.27
C ARG A 157 5.59 5.10 27.86
N LYS A 158 5.24 4.86 26.59
CA LYS A 158 3.89 5.05 26.01
C LYS A 158 3.15 3.73 25.70
N VAL A 159 3.87 2.60 25.58
CA VAL A 159 3.29 1.26 25.35
C VAL A 159 2.68 0.62 26.61
N CYS A 160 2.77 1.26 27.78
CA CYS A 160 2.15 0.74 29.01
C CYS A 160 0.61 0.70 28.96
N SER A 161 -0.05 1.42 28.04
CA SER A 161 -1.48 1.25 27.80
C SER A 161 -1.76 0.08 26.84
N LYS A 162 -2.71 -0.79 27.22
CA LYS A 162 -3.13 -1.96 26.42
C LYS A 162 -3.59 -1.56 25.01
N ASP A 163 -4.21 -0.38 24.86
CA ASP A 163 -4.74 0.10 23.59
C ASP A 163 -3.63 0.41 22.56
N VAL A 164 -2.54 1.02 23.02
CA VAL A 164 -1.39 1.38 22.17
C VAL A 164 -0.64 0.11 21.73
N ARG A 165 -0.52 -0.88 22.62
CA ARG A 165 0.10 -2.18 22.30
C ARG A 165 -0.69 -2.94 21.24
N HIS A 166 -2.02 -2.95 21.35
CA HIS A 166 -2.91 -3.61 20.38
C HIS A 166 -2.80 -2.99 18.98
N GLN A 167 -2.51 -1.69 18.88
CA GLN A 167 -2.32 -1.01 17.60
C GLN A 167 -0.91 -1.18 16.99
N ILE A 168 0.13 -1.21 17.83
CA ILE A 168 1.52 -1.34 17.37
C ILE A 168 1.87 -2.76 16.93
N THR A 169 1.41 -3.77 17.67
CA THR A 169 1.84 -5.17 17.46
C THR A 169 1.53 -5.67 16.04
N PRO A 170 0.34 -5.40 15.46
CA PRO A 170 0.04 -5.75 14.08
C PRO A 170 0.92 -5.02 13.04
N GLN A 171 1.36 -3.79 13.30
CA GLN A 171 2.26 -3.07 12.40
C GLN A 171 3.65 -3.68 12.39
N LEU A 172 4.15 -4.03 13.57
CA LEU A 172 5.45 -4.68 13.71
C LEU A 172 5.45 -6.08 13.12
N SER A 173 4.32 -6.81 13.17
CA SER A 173 4.21 -8.11 12.52
C SER A 173 4.24 -8.00 10.98
N VAL A 174 3.66 -6.94 10.40
CA VAL A 174 3.79 -6.66 8.96
C VAL A 174 5.25 -6.43 8.57
N LEU A 175 5.99 -5.64 9.36
CA LEU A 175 7.40 -5.39 9.08
C LEU A 175 8.26 -6.65 9.25
N ALA A 176 8.00 -7.46 10.27
CA ALA A 176 8.67 -8.75 10.47
C ALA A 176 8.37 -9.72 9.30
N ALA A 177 7.13 -9.74 8.82
CA ALA A 177 6.72 -10.54 7.66
C ALA A 177 7.44 -10.10 6.36
N GLN A 178 7.68 -8.79 6.19
CA GLN A 178 8.53 -8.28 5.11
C GLN A 178 10.00 -8.69 5.27
N GLY A 179 10.50 -8.82 6.49
CA GLY A 179 11.82 -9.40 6.76
C GLY A 179 11.95 -10.83 6.23
N VAL A 180 10.93 -11.67 6.40
CA VAL A 180 10.91 -13.03 5.82
C VAL A 180 11.03 -12.99 4.30
N LEU A 181 10.30 -12.08 3.65
CA LEU A 181 10.39 -11.87 2.20
C LEU A 181 11.80 -11.51 1.76
N ALA A 182 12.47 -10.61 2.49
CA ALA A 182 13.86 -10.23 2.22
C ALA A 182 14.85 -11.40 2.36
N GLY A 183 14.54 -12.43 3.16
CA GLY A 183 15.35 -13.65 3.28
C GLY A 183 15.06 -14.71 2.21
N CYS A 184 13.82 -14.81 1.72
CA CYS A 184 13.43 -15.83 0.73
C CYS A 184 14.10 -15.62 -0.64
N TYR A 185 14.16 -14.38 -1.12
CA TYR A 185 14.71 -14.11 -2.46
C TYR A 185 16.23 -14.33 -2.58
N PRO A 186 17.08 -14.00 -1.58
CA PRO A 186 18.48 -14.39 -1.57
C PRO A 186 18.69 -15.91 -1.64
N ALA A 187 17.85 -16.68 -0.95
CA ALA A 187 17.90 -18.15 -1.01
C ALA A 187 17.53 -18.66 -2.40
N PHE A 188 16.46 -18.12 -3.00
CA PHE A 188 16.11 -18.39 -4.40
C PHE A 188 17.27 -18.07 -5.33
N TYR A 189 17.88 -16.90 -5.17
CA TYR A 189 18.98 -16.42 -6.00
C TYR A 189 20.24 -17.28 -5.88
N ALA A 190 20.55 -17.74 -4.67
CA ALA A 190 21.67 -18.65 -4.43
C ALA A 190 21.51 -19.98 -5.17
N VAL A 191 20.29 -20.54 -5.20
CA VAL A 191 19.98 -21.74 -6.00
C VAL A 191 20.03 -21.42 -7.50
N PHE A 192 19.42 -20.31 -7.93
CA PHE A 192 19.38 -19.88 -9.32
C PHE A 192 20.78 -19.76 -9.95
N ARG A 193 21.77 -19.25 -9.21
CA ARG A 193 23.16 -19.13 -9.65
C ARG A 193 23.89 -20.46 -9.80
N GLN A 194 23.43 -21.54 -9.16
CA GLN A 194 24.02 -22.87 -9.27
C GLN A 194 23.50 -23.63 -10.50
N LEU A 195 22.38 -23.19 -11.08
CA LEU A 195 21.76 -23.82 -12.23
C LEU A 195 22.32 -23.25 -13.55
N THR A 196 22.34 -24.06 -14.61
CA THR A 196 22.81 -23.64 -15.94
C THR A 196 21.81 -24.01 -17.03
N GLY A 197 21.74 -23.21 -18.10
CA GLY A 197 20.98 -23.51 -19.32
C GLY A 197 19.46 -23.63 -19.10
N LEU A 198 18.88 -24.76 -19.50
CA LEU A 198 17.43 -24.99 -19.40
C LEU A 198 16.95 -25.09 -17.94
N GLN A 199 17.75 -25.66 -17.04
CA GLN A 199 17.39 -25.76 -15.62
C GLN A 199 17.27 -24.37 -14.98
N GLN A 200 18.22 -23.48 -15.29
CA GLN A 200 18.18 -22.09 -14.84
C GLN A 200 16.92 -21.37 -15.36
N THR A 201 16.58 -21.60 -16.64
CA THR A 201 15.39 -20.99 -17.24
C THR A 201 14.08 -21.53 -16.64
N ALA A 202 13.97 -22.85 -16.43
CA ALA A 202 12.81 -23.45 -15.80
C ALA A 202 12.63 -22.95 -14.35
N PHE A 203 13.73 -22.74 -13.62
CA PHE A 203 13.69 -22.26 -12.24
C PHE A 203 13.18 -20.82 -12.11
N VAL A 204 13.25 -20.00 -13.16
CA VAL A 204 12.63 -18.67 -13.18
C VAL A 204 11.11 -18.73 -13.00
N LEU A 205 10.45 -19.84 -13.38
CA LEU A 205 9.02 -20.04 -13.16
C LEU A 205 8.63 -20.12 -11.67
N VAL A 206 9.61 -20.28 -10.78
CA VAL A 206 9.40 -20.21 -9.33
C VAL A 206 9.18 -18.77 -8.88
N LEU A 207 9.69 -17.74 -9.59
CA LEU A 207 9.47 -16.32 -9.24
C LEU A 207 7.97 -15.95 -9.22
N PRO A 208 7.15 -16.26 -10.25
CA PRO A 208 5.70 -16.09 -10.18
C PRO A 208 5.06 -16.80 -8.99
N MET A 209 5.52 -18.00 -8.62
CA MET A 209 4.99 -18.73 -7.46
C MET A 209 5.35 -18.05 -6.14
N ILE A 210 6.61 -17.62 -5.98
CA ILE A 210 7.07 -16.85 -4.82
C ILE A 210 6.28 -15.55 -4.72
N LYS A 211 6.08 -14.82 -5.83
CA LYS A 211 5.28 -13.60 -5.89
C LYS A 211 3.86 -13.85 -5.40
N LEU A 212 3.17 -14.88 -5.93
CA LEU A 212 1.81 -15.22 -5.54
C LEU A 212 1.71 -15.60 -4.06
N LEU A 213 2.57 -16.50 -3.59
CA LEU A 213 2.58 -16.94 -2.18
C LEU A 213 2.88 -15.78 -1.23
N SER A 214 3.84 -14.93 -1.58
CA SER A 214 4.22 -13.74 -0.80
C SER A 214 3.09 -12.73 -0.74
N LYS A 215 2.40 -12.49 -1.87
CA LYS A 215 1.20 -11.65 -1.93
C LYS A 215 0.12 -12.16 -0.99
N GLN A 216 -0.17 -13.46 -0.99
CA GLN A 216 -1.17 -14.06 -0.08
C GLN A 216 -0.77 -13.97 1.39
N TYR A 217 0.52 -14.23 1.68
CA TYR A 217 1.06 -14.18 3.02
C TYR A 217 0.98 -12.75 3.59
N ILE A 218 1.53 -11.76 2.87
CA ILE A 218 1.48 -10.35 3.30
C ILE A 218 0.03 -9.90 3.41
N ALA A 219 -0.85 -10.22 2.45
CA ALA A 219 -2.27 -9.87 2.51
C ALA A 219 -2.99 -10.41 3.76
N LYS A 220 -2.60 -11.58 4.26
CA LYS A 220 -3.14 -12.14 5.50
C LYS A 220 -2.65 -11.37 6.72
N VAL A 221 -1.36 -11.08 6.80
CA VAL A 221 -0.73 -10.35 7.92
C VAL A 221 -1.22 -8.90 7.99
N CYS A 222 -1.30 -8.23 6.84
CA CYS A 222 -1.75 -6.84 6.76
C CYS A 222 -3.27 -6.69 6.71
N SER A 223 -4.07 -7.75 6.88
CA SER A 223 -5.55 -7.68 6.78
C SER A 223 -6.21 -6.60 7.67
N HIS A 224 -5.57 -6.22 8.77
CA HIS A 224 -6.00 -5.15 9.67
C HIS A 224 -5.74 -3.72 9.13
N LEU A 225 -4.91 -3.57 8.09
CA LEU A 225 -4.48 -2.28 7.52
C LEU A 225 -5.50 -1.61 6.58
N HIS A 226 -6.65 -2.23 6.34
CA HIS A 226 -7.75 -1.64 5.57
C HIS A 226 -7.25 -1.13 4.19
N GLU A 227 -7.34 0.16 3.92
CA GLU A 227 -7.00 0.76 2.62
C GLU A 227 -5.48 0.82 2.33
N TYR A 228 -4.61 0.57 3.32
CA TYR A 228 -3.15 0.50 3.11
C TYR A 228 -2.67 -0.85 2.56
N ILE A 229 -3.54 -1.86 2.51
CA ILE A 229 -3.18 -3.24 2.13
C ILE A 229 -2.65 -3.33 0.70
N GLY A 230 -3.38 -2.76 -0.26
CA GLY A 230 -2.99 -2.76 -1.68
C GLY A 230 -1.62 -2.11 -1.89
N PRO A 231 -1.43 -0.85 -1.50
CA PRO A 231 -0.15 -0.17 -1.59
C PRO A 231 0.98 -0.90 -0.86
N THR A 232 0.74 -1.43 0.35
CA THR A 232 1.75 -2.19 1.11
C THR A 232 2.20 -3.43 0.35
N ILE A 233 1.27 -4.23 -0.19
CA ILE A 233 1.59 -5.45 -0.93
C ILE A 233 2.36 -5.14 -2.21
N ILE A 234 1.94 -4.13 -2.97
CA ILE A 234 2.57 -3.79 -4.24
C ILE A 234 3.98 -3.23 -3.99
N PHE A 235 4.10 -2.25 -3.11
CA PHE A 235 5.39 -1.63 -2.83
C PHE A 235 6.34 -2.51 -2.02
N SER A 236 5.86 -3.64 -1.47
CA SER A 236 6.72 -4.64 -0.86
C SER A 236 7.02 -5.82 -1.79
N VAL A 237 5.99 -6.55 -2.20
CA VAL A 237 6.14 -7.81 -2.93
C VAL A 237 6.48 -7.56 -4.39
N ASP A 238 5.80 -6.62 -5.06
CA ASP A 238 6.05 -6.38 -6.49
C ASP A 238 7.37 -5.66 -6.70
N VAL A 239 7.69 -4.65 -5.88
CA VAL A 239 9.01 -3.98 -5.92
C VAL A 239 10.14 -4.99 -5.74
N CYS A 240 10.05 -5.85 -4.72
CA CYS A 240 11.04 -6.89 -4.47
C CYS A 240 11.13 -7.85 -5.66
N ASN A 241 10.00 -8.38 -6.10
CA ASN A 241 9.94 -9.34 -7.20
C ASN A 241 10.54 -8.77 -8.50
N VAL A 242 10.16 -7.54 -8.88
CA VAL A 242 10.62 -6.89 -10.11
C VAL A 242 12.13 -6.65 -10.09
N LEU A 243 12.68 -6.19 -8.98
CA LEU A 243 14.13 -5.98 -8.86
C LEU A 243 14.90 -7.32 -8.93
N TYR A 244 14.40 -8.38 -8.30
CA TYR A 244 14.99 -9.72 -8.44
C TYR A 244 14.86 -10.30 -9.84
N SER A 245 13.71 -10.11 -10.49
CA SER A 245 13.46 -10.47 -11.89
C SER A 245 14.53 -9.86 -12.78
N VAL A 246 14.77 -8.55 -12.65
CA VAL A 246 15.77 -7.82 -13.41
C VAL A 246 17.20 -8.33 -13.13
N ILE A 247 17.54 -8.63 -11.87
CA ILE A 247 18.84 -9.25 -11.52
C ILE A 247 18.99 -10.64 -12.15
N CYS A 248 17.93 -11.46 -12.14
CA CYS A 248 17.94 -12.79 -12.77
C CYS A 248 18.14 -12.67 -14.27
N MET A 249 17.47 -11.72 -14.91
CA MET A 249 17.62 -11.42 -16.34
C MET A 249 19.02 -10.92 -16.68
N GLN A 250 19.65 -10.13 -15.81
CA GLN A 250 21.04 -9.73 -15.95
C GLN A 250 22.02 -10.91 -15.82
N THR A 251 21.68 -11.89 -14.97
CA THR A 251 22.52 -13.05 -14.68
C THR A 251 22.35 -14.18 -15.71
N ALA A 252 21.15 -14.34 -16.27
CA ALA A 252 20.84 -15.36 -17.25
C ALA A 252 21.51 -15.05 -18.60
N VAL A 253 22.08 -16.07 -19.24
CA VAL A 253 22.76 -15.93 -20.55
C VAL A 253 21.79 -16.16 -21.73
N SER A 254 20.57 -16.63 -21.47
CA SER A 254 19.63 -17.09 -22.50
C SER A 254 18.52 -16.07 -22.79
N SER A 255 18.36 -15.68 -24.07
CA SER A 255 17.23 -14.86 -24.55
C SER A 255 15.86 -15.49 -24.26
N LEU A 256 15.82 -16.81 -24.09
CA LEU A 256 14.60 -17.58 -23.80
C LEU A 256 14.06 -17.24 -22.39
N THR A 257 14.93 -17.04 -21.40
CA THR A 257 14.53 -16.67 -20.03
C THR A 257 13.76 -15.35 -20.00
N THR A 258 14.25 -14.36 -20.75
CA THR A 258 13.60 -13.06 -20.92
C THR A 258 12.21 -13.19 -21.56
N ILE A 259 12.07 -14.00 -22.61
CA ILE A 259 10.78 -14.27 -23.27
C ILE A 259 9.77 -14.92 -22.31
N PHE A 260 10.22 -15.84 -21.45
CA PHE A 260 9.35 -16.47 -20.46
C PHE A 260 8.89 -15.49 -19.38
N MET A 261 9.76 -14.59 -18.93
CA MET A 261 9.37 -13.53 -17.99
C MET A 261 8.31 -12.62 -18.61
N PHE A 262 8.50 -12.18 -19.86
CA PHE A 262 7.50 -11.40 -20.59
C PHE A 262 6.15 -12.08 -20.71
N THR A 263 6.15 -13.35 -21.08
CA THR A 263 4.90 -14.10 -21.28
C THR A 263 4.18 -14.36 -19.97
N SER A 264 4.91 -14.59 -18.87
CA SER A 264 4.33 -14.73 -17.52
C SER A 264 3.71 -13.43 -17.03
N ASP A 265 4.41 -12.30 -17.18
CA ASP A 265 3.89 -11.00 -16.75
C ASP A 265 2.67 -10.62 -17.60
N ALA A 266 2.74 -10.72 -18.94
CA ALA A 266 1.60 -10.51 -19.84
C ALA A 266 0.38 -11.39 -19.50
N PHE A 267 0.60 -12.66 -19.12
CA PHE A 267 -0.46 -13.57 -18.69
C PHE A 267 -1.17 -13.06 -17.41
N HIS A 268 -0.42 -12.56 -16.43
CA HIS A 268 -0.99 -11.97 -15.22
C HIS A 268 -1.80 -10.70 -15.51
N ILE A 269 -1.35 -9.88 -16.45
CA ILE A 269 -2.05 -8.66 -16.89
C ILE A 269 -3.38 -9.01 -17.57
N VAL A 270 -3.37 -9.98 -18.48
CA VAL A 270 -4.59 -10.47 -19.15
C VAL A 270 -5.60 -11.01 -18.15
N LEU A 271 -5.15 -11.77 -17.15
CA LEU A 271 -6.02 -12.27 -16.08
C LEU A 271 -6.60 -11.14 -15.22
N ALA A 272 -5.80 -10.13 -14.87
CA ALA A 272 -6.26 -8.97 -14.10
C ALA A 272 -7.30 -8.16 -14.88
N LEU A 273 -7.07 -7.92 -16.18
CA LEU A 273 -8.00 -7.24 -17.07
C LEU A 273 -9.30 -8.03 -17.25
N ARG A 274 -9.22 -9.36 -17.43
CA ARG A 274 -10.40 -10.22 -17.53
C ARG A 274 -11.24 -10.14 -16.26
N ALA A 275 -10.60 -10.15 -15.08
CA ALA A 275 -11.30 -10.02 -13.80
C ALA A 275 -12.07 -8.69 -13.70
N ILE A 276 -11.41 -7.57 -14.02
CA ILE A 276 -12.04 -6.24 -14.02
C ILE A 276 -13.19 -6.17 -15.05
N TYR A 277 -13.01 -6.73 -16.25
CA TYR A 277 -14.02 -6.74 -17.30
C TYR A 277 -15.25 -7.56 -16.91
N PHE A 278 -15.04 -8.77 -16.38
CA PHE A 278 -16.11 -9.67 -15.99
C PHE A 278 -16.91 -9.13 -14.80
N GLN A 279 -16.25 -8.57 -13.79
CA GLN A 279 -16.91 -8.05 -12.57
C GLN A 279 -17.93 -6.95 -12.86
N ILE A 280 -17.66 -6.07 -13.83
CA ILE A 280 -18.58 -4.99 -14.18
C ILE A 280 -19.68 -5.45 -15.16
N ASN A 281 -19.41 -6.46 -16.01
CA ASN A 281 -20.42 -7.01 -16.92
C ASN A 281 -21.39 -8.00 -16.25
N SER A 282 -21.01 -8.60 -15.12
CA SER A 282 -21.90 -9.46 -14.33
C SER A 282 -22.97 -8.65 -13.55
N GLY A 283 -22.79 -7.33 -13.38
CA GLY A 283 -23.84 -6.41 -12.94
C GLY A 283 -24.77 -6.07 -14.12
N GLY A 284 -25.96 -6.64 -14.14
CA GLY A 284 -26.84 -6.74 -15.31
C GLY A 284 -27.11 -5.45 -16.09
N GLY A 285 -26.90 -5.52 -17.42
CA GLY A 285 -27.94 -5.29 -18.44
C GLY A 285 -28.57 -3.91 -18.65
N SER A 286 -28.35 -2.88 -17.84
CA SER A 286 -29.12 -1.61 -17.95
C SER A 286 -28.35 -0.34 -18.32
N SER A 287 -27.02 -0.38 -18.50
CA SER A 287 -26.21 0.85 -18.53
C SER A 287 -25.41 1.10 -19.82
N ILE A 288 -25.99 0.76 -20.98
CA ILE A 288 -25.48 1.26 -22.27
C ILE A 288 -25.51 2.80 -22.32
N ARG A 289 -26.29 3.46 -21.44
CA ARG A 289 -26.37 4.93 -21.31
C ARG A 289 -25.32 5.57 -20.39
N ALA A 290 -24.67 4.83 -19.48
CA ALA A 290 -23.56 5.37 -18.65
C ALA A 290 -22.22 5.44 -19.40
N ARG A 291 -22.17 4.98 -20.66
CA ARG A 291 -20.98 4.87 -21.51
C ARG A 291 -20.30 6.22 -21.85
N ARG A 292 -20.81 7.36 -21.37
CA ARG A 292 -20.28 8.70 -21.70
C ARG A 292 -20.06 9.64 -20.51
N MET A 293 -20.41 9.26 -19.28
CA MET A 293 -20.22 10.13 -18.11
C MET A 293 -19.00 9.70 -17.30
N ASN A 294 -18.25 10.67 -16.78
CA ASN A 294 -17.14 10.43 -15.87
C ASN A 294 -17.64 9.63 -14.68
N PHE A 295 -17.10 8.42 -14.47
CA PHE A 295 -17.51 7.53 -13.39
C PHE A 295 -17.47 8.22 -12.02
N LEU A 296 -16.46 9.06 -11.79
CA LEU A 296 -16.29 9.87 -10.57
C LEU A 296 -17.37 10.95 -10.37
N GLN A 297 -18.08 11.37 -11.42
CA GLN A 297 -19.18 12.33 -11.32
C GLN A 297 -20.51 11.63 -11.03
N THR A 298 -20.71 10.42 -11.55
CA THR A 298 -21.94 9.64 -11.34
C THR A 298 -21.97 8.97 -9.98
N LEU A 299 -20.82 8.50 -9.49
CA LEU A 299 -20.71 7.69 -8.27
C LEU A 299 -21.21 8.38 -6.99
N PRO A 300 -20.96 9.68 -6.73
CA PRO A 300 -21.53 10.40 -5.59
C PRO A 300 -23.06 10.39 -5.56
N VAL A 301 -23.71 10.43 -6.73
CA VAL A 301 -25.19 10.38 -6.84
C VAL A 301 -25.72 8.99 -6.50
N ILE A 302 -25.02 7.93 -6.96
CA ILE A 302 -25.39 6.54 -6.63
C ILE A 302 -25.21 6.29 -5.14
N VAL A 303 -24.10 6.75 -4.55
CA VAL A 303 -23.86 6.66 -3.09
C VAL A 303 -24.93 7.41 -2.32
N ARG A 304 -25.26 8.65 -2.69
CA ARG A 304 -26.34 9.41 -2.04
C ARG A 304 -27.67 8.67 -2.09
N LYS A 305 -28.03 8.10 -3.24
CA LYS A 305 -29.25 7.27 -3.40
C LYS A 305 -29.22 6.02 -2.52
N ALA A 306 -28.08 5.34 -2.45
CA ALA A 306 -27.90 4.17 -1.60
C ALA A 306 -28.16 4.55 -0.13
N PHE A 307 -27.55 5.62 0.39
CA PHE A 307 -27.73 6.03 1.78
C PHE A 307 -29.13 6.57 2.10
N GLN A 308 -29.79 7.24 1.16
CA GLN A 308 -31.20 7.66 1.30
C GLN A 308 -32.17 6.47 1.31
N SER A 309 -31.74 5.31 0.83
CA SER A 309 -32.57 4.10 0.71
C SER A 309 -32.39 3.09 1.84
N VAL A 310 -31.46 3.34 2.78
CA VAL A 310 -31.06 2.42 3.88
C VAL A 310 -32.03 2.47 5.08
N GLU A 311 -33.27 2.93 4.91
CA GLU A 311 -34.32 2.82 5.94
C GLU A 311 -34.76 1.36 6.22
N VAL A 312 -34.24 0.36 5.51
CA VAL A 312 -34.58 -1.06 5.71
C VAL A 312 -33.30 -1.90 5.84
N LEU A 313 -33.06 -2.37 7.06
CA LEU A 313 -31.92 -3.18 7.51
C LEU A 313 -31.57 -4.36 6.59
N ASP A 314 -30.28 -4.52 6.31
CA ASP A 314 -29.64 -5.83 6.22
C ASP A 314 -28.58 -5.83 7.33
N ASP A 315 -28.80 -6.63 8.38
CA ASP A 315 -28.08 -6.63 9.67
C ASP A 315 -26.64 -7.20 9.58
N ASP A 316 -26.06 -7.18 8.37
CA ASP A 316 -24.75 -7.74 8.08
C ASP A 316 -23.70 -6.62 7.92
N PRO A 317 -22.84 -6.39 8.94
CA PRO A 317 -21.72 -5.44 8.83
C PRO A 317 -20.73 -5.84 7.71
N SER A 318 -20.82 -7.07 7.18
CA SER A 318 -20.06 -7.52 6.01
C SER A 318 -20.50 -6.87 4.68
N LYS A 319 -21.70 -6.25 4.63
CA LYS A 319 -22.29 -5.65 3.43
C LYS A 319 -22.38 -4.12 3.41
N SER A 320 -22.06 -3.45 4.52
CA SER A 320 -22.15 -1.99 4.62
C SER A 320 -21.09 -1.24 3.80
N ILE A 321 -21.49 -0.12 3.18
CA ILE A 321 -20.58 0.79 2.47
C ILE A 321 -19.73 1.53 3.50
N ARG A 322 -18.40 1.52 3.32
CA ARG A 322 -17.49 2.27 4.19
C ARG A 322 -17.54 3.75 3.82
N ILE A 323 -17.85 4.60 4.78
CA ILE A 323 -17.94 6.07 4.56
C ILE A 323 -16.56 6.71 4.69
N TRP A 324 -15.88 6.46 5.81
CA TRP A 324 -14.64 7.14 6.18
C TRP A 324 -13.40 6.32 5.84
N ALA A 325 -12.35 6.99 5.38
CA ALA A 325 -11.03 6.43 5.25
C ALA A 325 -10.38 6.30 6.66
N PRO A 326 -9.43 5.37 6.87
CA PRO A 326 -8.73 5.24 8.14
C PRO A 326 -7.77 6.41 8.45
N PHE A 327 -7.64 7.37 7.53
CA PHE A 327 -6.81 8.56 7.63
C PHE A 327 -7.52 9.73 6.97
N SER A 328 -7.29 10.94 7.49
CA SER A 328 -7.91 12.16 6.97
C SER A 328 -7.42 12.47 5.56
N LEU A 329 -8.34 12.64 4.62
CA LEU A 329 -8.05 13.08 3.27
C LEU A 329 -8.49 14.54 3.06
N PRO A 330 -7.73 15.35 2.29
CA PRO A 330 -8.17 16.69 1.93
C PRO A 330 -9.37 16.60 0.97
N LEU A 331 -10.46 17.27 1.32
CA LEU A 331 -11.70 17.30 0.55
C LEU A 331 -12.03 18.73 0.12
N GLY A 332 -12.59 18.88 -1.09
CA GLY A 332 -13.20 20.12 -1.56
C GLY A 332 -14.47 20.49 -0.79
N ALA A 333 -14.97 21.71 -1.00
CA ALA A 333 -16.15 22.21 -0.29
C ALA A 333 -17.40 21.33 -0.50
N ASP A 334 -17.70 21.00 -1.75
CA ASP A 334 -18.87 20.17 -2.12
C ASP A 334 -18.75 18.73 -1.58
N SER A 335 -17.54 18.17 -1.57
CA SER A 335 -17.25 16.85 -1.01
C SER A 335 -17.42 16.83 0.52
N ASN A 336 -16.96 17.87 1.21
CA ASN A 336 -17.17 18.02 2.65
C ASN A 336 -18.66 18.14 3.01
N GLN A 337 -19.43 18.86 2.20
CA GLN A 337 -20.88 18.95 2.38
C GLN A 337 -21.54 17.57 2.25
N LEU A 338 -21.21 16.80 1.21
CA LEU A 338 -21.74 15.44 1.02
C LEU A 338 -21.34 14.51 2.17
N MET A 339 -20.10 14.56 2.66
CA MET A 339 -19.67 13.77 3.82
C MET A 339 -20.45 14.15 5.08
N THR A 340 -20.75 15.43 5.26
CA THR A 340 -21.58 15.90 6.38
C THR A 340 -23.01 15.38 6.28
N GLU A 341 -23.63 15.44 5.08
CA GLU A 341 -24.96 14.85 4.81
C GLU A 341 -25.01 13.36 5.14
N LEU A 342 -24.02 12.58 4.67
CA LEU A 342 -23.91 11.15 4.91
C LEU A 342 -23.69 10.82 6.39
N SER A 343 -22.91 11.65 7.09
CA SER A 343 -22.67 11.49 8.54
C SER A 343 -23.95 11.71 9.35
N PHE A 344 -24.75 12.71 8.99
CA PHE A 344 -26.01 13.00 9.67
C PHE A 344 -27.01 11.86 9.45
N ALA A 345 -27.13 11.35 8.22
CA ALA A 345 -27.96 10.19 7.93
C ALA A 345 -27.55 8.94 8.74
N THR A 346 -26.24 8.73 8.92
CA THR A 346 -25.72 7.61 9.72
C THR A 346 -26.01 7.76 11.22
N VAL A 347 -25.86 8.98 11.77
CA VAL A 347 -26.14 9.27 13.19
C VAL A 347 -27.64 9.13 13.50
N VAL A 348 -28.51 9.60 12.61
CA VAL A 348 -29.97 9.48 12.73
C VAL A 348 -30.41 8.01 12.74
N MET A 349 -29.72 7.13 12.00
CA MET A 349 -30.01 5.69 12.00
C MET A 349 -29.51 4.94 13.24
N ILE A 350 -28.53 5.49 13.97
CA ILE A 350 -27.96 4.85 15.19
C ILE A 350 -28.67 5.35 16.47
N ALA A 351 -29.45 6.43 16.40
CA ALA A 351 -30.21 6.92 17.56
C ALA A 351 -31.34 5.95 17.95
N PRO A 352 -31.49 5.56 19.24
CA PRO A 352 -32.58 4.69 19.65
C PRO A 352 -33.92 5.38 19.40
N PRO A 353 -34.97 4.64 19.00
CA PRO A 353 -36.28 5.24 18.73
C PRO A 353 -36.79 5.91 20.00
N THR A 354 -36.90 7.23 19.99
CA THR A 354 -37.65 7.98 20.99
C THR A 354 -39.10 7.53 20.90
N VAL A 355 -39.48 6.62 21.80
CA VAL A 355 -40.89 6.32 22.08
C VAL A 355 -41.52 7.63 22.50
N ALA A 356 -42.37 8.19 21.64
CA ALA A 356 -43.24 9.28 21.99
C ALA A 356 -44.08 8.80 23.19
N SER A 357 -43.84 9.39 24.37
CA SER A 357 -44.64 9.12 25.55
C SER A 357 -46.06 9.64 25.31
N PRO A 358 -47.11 8.81 25.44
CA PRO A 358 -48.47 9.30 25.39
C PRO A 358 -48.77 10.13 26.63
N ALA A 359 -49.67 11.09 26.43
CA ALA A 359 -50.06 12.12 27.38
C ALA A 359 -50.31 11.63 28.81
N SER A 360 -49.97 12.52 29.75
CA SER A 360 -50.32 12.48 31.17
C SER A 360 -51.78 12.08 31.40
N SER A 361 -52.01 10.95 32.06
CA SER A 361 -53.26 10.70 32.78
C SER A 361 -52.97 10.19 34.20
N MET A 362 -53.81 10.66 35.11
CA MET A 362 -53.65 10.69 36.56
C MET A 362 -53.42 9.32 37.20
N ARG A 363 -52.42 9.23 38.10
CA ARG A 363 -52.36 8.22 39.16
C ARG A 363 -53.44 8.49 40.21
N ARG A 364 -54.25 7.48 40.52
CA ARG A 364 -54.92 7.30 41.81
C ARG A 364 -54.46 5.96 42.37
N GLY A 365 -53.85 5.97 43.56
CA GLY A 365 -53.13 4.82 44.12
C GLY A 365 -53.99 3.91 45.00
N SER A 366 -53.45 2.71 45.28
CA SER A 366 -53.65 1.98 46.53
C SER A 366 -52.83 0.66 46.59
N SER A 367 -52.07 0.50 47.69
CA SER A 367 -51.81 -0.70 48.51
C SER A 367 -51.26 -2.03 47.94
N LEU A 368 -49.98 -2.32 48.24
CA LEU A 368 -49.29 -3.53 48.81
C LEU A 368 -49.98 -4.94 48.78
N PRO A 369 -49.25 -6.06 49.06
CA PRO A 369 -47.96 -6.59 48.57
C PRO A 369 -48.05 -8.10 48.20
N ASN A 370 -47.02 -8.71 47.56
CA ASN A 370 -46.59 -10.13 47.79
C ASN A 370 -45.45 -10.55 46.84
N ILE A 371 -44.28 -10.92 47.38
CA ILE A 371 -43.73 -12.28 47.62
C ILE A 371 -42.85 -12.81 46.45
N ARG A 372 -41.58 -12.96 46.85
CA ARG A 372 -40.34 -13.57 46.30
C ARG A 372 -40.52 -14.92 45.60
N TYR A 373 -39.75 -15.20 44.53
CA TYR A 373 -38.77 -16.31 44.38
C TYR A 373 -37.82 -16.10 43.16
N PRO A 374 -36.61 -16.70 43.14
CA PRO A 374 -35.45 -16.30 42.32
C PRO A 374 -35.16 -17.24 41.13
N THR A 375 -34.50 -16.72 40.08
CA THR A 375 -33.64 -17.45 39.10
C THR A 375 -32.93 -16.41 38.20
N SER A 376 -31.63 -16.20 38.36
CA SER A 376 -30.51 -16.72 37.54
C SER A 376 -30.40 -16.15 36.11
N ASP A 377 -29.21 -15.57 35.85
CA ASP A 377 -28.52 -15.36 34.57
C ASP A 377 -28.87 -14.16 33.67
N SER A 378 -27.95 -13.18 33.64
CA SER A 378 -27.54 -12.44 32.42
C SER A 378 -26.32 -11.55 32.68
N ALA A 379 -25.15 -12.17 32.84
CA ALA A 379 -23.86 -11.48 32.89
C ALA A 379 -23.17 -11.33 31.51
N VAL A 380 -23.93 -11.37 30.40
CA VAL A 380 -23.37 -11.41 29.04
C VAL A 380 -23.65 -10.13 28.23
N ASP A 381 -24.49 -9.21 28.71
CA ASP A 381 -24.93 -8.03 27.94
C ASP A 381 -24.15 -6.73 28.26
N SER A 382 -23.29 -6.75 29.28
CA SER A 382 -22.52 -5.56 29.70
C SER A 382 -21.25 -5.33 28.87
N ASP A 383 -20.62 -6.39 28.34
CA ASP A 383 -19.37 -6.28 27.59
C ASP A 383 -19.58 -5.79 26.13
N GLN A 384 -20.74 -6.11 25.54
CA GLN A 384 -21.10 -5.67 24.18
C GLN A 384 -21.49 -4.19 24.15
N LYS A 385 -22.25 -3.72 25.14
CA LYS A 385 -22.68 -2.33 25.29
C LYS A 385 -21.51 -1.39 25.56
N GLN A 386 -20.54 -1.83 26.36
CA GLN A 386 -19.35 -1.06 26.69
C GLN A 386 -18.37 -0.94 25.51
N LYS A 387 -18.37 -1.91 24.58
CA LYS A 387 -17.60 -1.87 23.34
C LYS A 387 -18.19 -0.91 22.30
N VAL A 388 -19.52 -0.86 22.18
CA VAL A 388 -20.24 0.09 21.32
C VAL A 388 -20.06 1.52 21.84
N ASP A 389 -20.17 1.73 23.15
CA ASP A 389 -19.95 3.05 23.77
C ASP A 389 -18.49 3.53 23.65
N ALA A 390 -17.50 2.62 23.61
CA ALA A 390 -16.10 2.96 23.39
C ALA A 390 -15.81 3.37 21.94
N GLU A 391 -16.46 2.72 20.96
CA GLU A 391 -16.32 3.02 19.53
C GLU A 391 -17.02 4.33 19.15
N VAL A 392 -18.20 4.60 19.72
CA VAL A 392 -18.89 5.89 19.62
C VAL A 392 -18.04 7.01 20.24
N ARG A 393 -17.41 6.76 21.39
CA ARG A 393 -16.55 7.75 22.05
C ARG A 393 -15.28 8.02 21.25
N LEU A 394 -14.66 7.01 20.62
CA LEU A 394 -13.52 7.18 19.73
C LEU A 394 -13.85 8.05 18.50
N HIS A 395 -15.00 7.82 17.88
CA HIS A 395 -15.52 8.64 16.78
C HIS A 395 -15.77 10.10 17.22
N HIS A 396 -16.27 10.28 18.44
CA HIS A 396 -16.51 11.62 19.00
C HIS A 396 -15.20 12.37 19.34
N THR A 397 -14.13 11.67 19.73
CA THR A 397 -12.81 12.28 19.99
C THR A 397 -12.09 12.69 18.70
N MET A 398 -12.26 11.94 17.61
CA MET A 398 -11.74 12.34 16.28
C MET A 398 -12.40 13.63 15.79
N PHE A 399 -13.70 13.80 16.03
CA PHE A 399 -14.47 14.99 15.69
C PHE A 399 -13.98 16.25 16.44
N GLN A 400 -13.69 16.15 17.74
CA GLN A 400 -13.23 17.31 18.52
C GLN A 400 -11.79 17.76 18.19
N ASN A 401 -10.92 16.85 17.76
CA ASN A 401 -9.54 17.18 17.45
C ASN A 401 -9.36 17.83 16.06
N GLY A 402 -10.30 17.64 15.13
CA GLY A 402 -10.31 18.31 13.82
C GLY A 402 -10.64 19.81 13.89
N LEU A 403 -11.35 20.25 14.92
CA LEU A 403 -11.76 21.65 15.11
C LEU A 403 -10.71 22.55 15.79
N LYS A 404 -9.62 21.98 16.33
CA LYS A 404 -8.55 22.74 16.99
C LYS A 404 -7.30 22.85 16.11
N VAL A 405 -7.38 23.61 15.03
CA VAL A 405 -6.19 24.21 14.40
C VAL A 405 -6.13 25.68 14.78
N LYS A 406 -5.05 26.04 15.50
CA LYS A 406 -4.74 27.41 15.92
C LYS A 406 -4.60 28.33 14.72
N SER A 407 -5.34 29.43 14.74
CA SER A 407 -5.17 30.59 13.87
C SER A 407 -3.78 31.23 14.07
N LEU A 408 -3.07 31.50 12.98
CA LEU A 408 -2.00 32.50 12.90
C LEU A 408 -2.27 33.44 11.71
N PRO A 409 -1.83 34.70 11.76
CA PRO A 409 -2.51 35.82 11.10
C PRO A 409 -2.30 35.89 9.59
N ALA A 410 -3.36 36.31 8.90
CA ALA A 410 -3.45 36.44 7.45
C ALA A 410 -2.54 37.57 6.91
N LEU A 411 -1.72 37.24 5.91
CA LEU A 411 -1.15 38.22 4.98
C LEU A 411 -2.27 38.72 4.05
N ARG A 412 -2.40 40.04 3.91
CA ARG A 412 -3.42 40.71 3.08
C ARG A 412 -3.33 40.29 1.60
N PRO A 413 -4.44 39.89 0.95
CA PRO A 413 -4.43 39.68 -0.49
C PRO A 413 -4.55 41.01 -1.25
N VAL A 414 -3.66 41.20 -2.22
CA VAL A 414 -3.70 42.26 -3.23
C VAL A 414 -4.90 42.02 -4.15
N LYS A 415 -5.71 43.06 -4.34
CA LYS A 415 -6.90 43.09 -5.21
C LYS A 415 -6.47 43.01 -6.68
N VAL A 416 -6.77 41.92 -7.37
CA VAL A 416 -6.75 41.87 -8.84
C VAL A 416 -8.15 41.57 -9.34
N ARG A 417 -8.68 42.50 -10.15
CA ARG A 417 -10.03 42.54 -10.70
C ARG A 417 -9.99 41.80 -12.04
N ILE A 418 -10.69 40.67 -12.19
CA ILE A 418 -10.90 40.03 -13.50
C ILE A 418 -12.40 39.76 -13.66
N ALA A 419 -12.92 40.20 -14.81
CA ALA A 419 -14.32 40.38 -15.11
C ALA A 419 -15.11 39.07 -15.22
N SER A 420 -16.24 39.02 -14.53
CA SER A 420 -17.28 38.00 -14.62
C SER A 420 -18.08 38.11 -15.92
N ARG A 421 -18.25 37.02 -16.66
CA ARG A 421 -19.32 36.89 -17.66
C ARG A 421 -20.43 36.01 -17.08
N SER A 422 -21.56 36.64 -16.75
CA SER A 422 -22.78 35.98 -16.30
C SER A 422 -23.48 35.30 -17.47
N LEU A 423 -23.88 34.04 -17.29
CA LEU A 423 -24.89 33.40 -18.11
C LEU A 423 -26.11 33.16 -17.21
N SER A 424 -27.17 33.89 -17.52
CA SER A 424 -28.50 33.85 -16.91
C SER A 424 -29.17 32.50 -17.16
N VAL A 425 -29.44 31.74 -16.09
CA VAL A 425 -30.30 30.56 -16.15
C VAL A 425 -31.72 30.97 -15.78
N THR A 426 -32.60 30.79 -16.75
CA THR A 426 -34.03 31.06 -16.72
C THR A 426 -34.71 30.33 -15.56
N ALA A 427 -35.49 31.08 -14.78
CA ALA A 427 -36.33 30.54 -13.71
C ALA A 427 -37.40 29.60 -14.29
N ILE A 428 -37.44 28.35 -13.80
CA ILE A 428 -38.54 27.42 -14.04
C ILE A 428 -39.39 27.34 -12.78
N SER A 429 -40.66 27.67 -12.99
CA SER A 429 -41.79 27.75 -12.07
C SER A 429 -41.94 26.54 -11.15
N THR A 430 -42.11 26.83 -9.85
CA THR A 430 -42.53 25.91 -8.80
C THR A 430 -43.99 25.50 -9.02
N LYS A 431 -44.22 24.25 -9.47
CA LYS A 431 -45.50 23.57 -9.22
C LYS A 431 -45.22 22.34 -8.36
N GLY A 432 -45.96 22.26 -7.25
CA GLY A 432 -45.79 21.29 -6.18
C GLY A 432 -45.80 19.85 -6.68
N VAL A 433 -44.86 19.07 -6.16
CA VAL A 433 -44.85 17.61 -6.27
C VAL A 433 -44.90 17.08 -4.85
N THR A 434 -46.02 16.45 -4.53
CA THR A 434 -46.29 15.65 -3.34
C THR A 434 -45.21 14.57 -3.13
N PRO A 435 -44.75 14.32 -1.89
CA PRO A 435 -43.74 13.32 -1.61
C PRO A 435 -44.41 11.96 -1.40
N SER A 436 -44.57 11.17 -2.46
CA SER A 436 -44.91 9.74 -2.31
C SER A 436 -44.56 8.98 -3.59
N LEU A 437 -43.27 8.72 -3.80
CA LEU A 437 -42.84 7.66 -4.69
C LEU A 437 -42.35 6.51 -3.82
N ILE A 438 -43.23 5.53 -3.64
CA ILE A 438 -42.92 4.21 -3.10
C ILE A 438 -41.77 3.65 -3.94
N LEU A 439 -40.55 3.72 -3.41
CA LEU A 439 -39.37 3.19 -4.06
C LEU A 439 -39.37 1.68 -3.82
N ASN A 440 -39.60 0.89 -4.86
CA ASN A 440 -39.65 -0.57 -4.75
C ASN A 440 -38.41 -1.11 -4.01
N PRO A 441 -38.56 -2.01 -3.02
CA PRO A 441 -37.44 -2.56 -2.25
C PRO A 441 -36.41 -3.32 -3.11
N LEU A 442 -36.81 -3.85 -4.27
CA LEU A 442 -35.89 -4.39 -5.28
C LEU A 442 -34.94 -3.33 -5.86
N ARG A 443 -35.41 -2.09 -6.04
CA ARG A 443 -34.61 -0.98 -6.61
C ARG A 443 -33.62 -0.39 -5.60
N ILE A 444 -33.90 -0.59 -4.32
CA ILE A 444 -33.07 -0.18 -3.18
C ILE A 444 -31.87 -1.12 -3.03
N LYS A 445 -32.13 -2.45 -3.02
CA LYS A 445 -31.07 -3.46 -2.97
C LYS A 445 -30.10 -3.31 -4.16
N THR A 446 -30.62 -3.00 -5.35
CA THR A 446 -29.77 -2.75 -6.52
C THR A 446 -28.86 -1.52 -6.39
N ALA A 447 -29.29 -0.45 -5.70
CA ALA A 447 -28.48 0.78 -5.58
C ALA A 447 -27.29 0.63 -4.62
N VAL A 448 -27.49 -0.12 -3.52
CA VAL A 448 -26.42 -0.43 -2.56
C VAL A 448 -25.39 -1.38 -3.20
N GLU A 449 -25.86 -2.41 -3.91
CA GLU A 449 -25.00 -3.33 -4.65
C GLU A 449 -24.23 -2.61 -5.77
N GLU A 450 -24.90 -1.74 -6.55
CA GLU A 450 -24.28 -0.94 -7.60
C GLU A 450 -23.20 0.00 -7.04
N ALA A 451 -23.46 0.70 -5.93
CA ALA A 451 -22.47 1.55 -5.27
C ALA A 451 -21.26 0.76 -4.77
N ARG A 452 -21.49 -0.43 -4.19
CA ARG A 452 -20.44 -1.30 -3.69
C ARG A 452 -19.57 -1.83 -4.82
N ASP A 453 -20.18 -2.35 -5.88
CA ASP A 453 -19.45 -2.89 -7.04
C ASP A 453 -18.64 -1.80 -7.73
N ALA A 454 -19.19 -0.59 -7.81
CA ALA A 454 -18.49 0.56 -8.35
C ALA A 454 -17.25 0.95 -7.52
N LEU A 455 -17.39 1.03 -6.20
CA LEU A 455 -16.29 1.28 -5.27
C LEU A 455 -15.24 0.15 -5.33
N GLN A 456 -15.68 -1.10 -5.45
CA GLN A 456 -14.80 -2.26 -5.59
C GLN A 456 -13.98 -2.20 -6.88
N ALA A 457 -14.62 -1.81 -7.99
CA ALA A 457 -13.95 -1.65 -9.27
C ALA A 457 -12.89 -0.54 -9.24
N LEU A 458 -13.16 0.56 -8.54
CA LEU A 458 -12.19 1.65 -8.37
C LEU A 458 -10.96 1.19 -7.56
N PHE A 459 -11.15 0.39 -6.52
CA PHE A 459 -10.04 -0.23 -5.77
C PHE A 459 -9.21 -1.19 -6.63
N HIS A 460 -9.86 -2.03 -7.44
CA HIS A 460 -9.15 -2.93 -8.37
C HIS A 460 -8.36 -2.15 -9.42
N ALA A 461 -8.94 -1.08 -9.95
CA ALA A 461 -8.25 -0.18 -10.87
C ALA A 461 -7.02 0.45 -10.22
N GLU A 462 -7.14 0.91 -8.97
CA GLU A 462 -6.04 1.45 -8.17
C GLU A 462 -4.91 0.42 -8.02
N TYR A 463 -5.27 -0.80 -7.61
CA TYR A 463 -4.33 -1.88 -7.38
C TYR A 463 -3.58 -2.27 -8.66
N VAL A 464 -4.30 -2.44 -9.77
CA VAL A 464 -3.68 -2.82 -11.05
C VAL A 464 -2.79 -1.70 -11.57
N ILE A 465 -3.22 -0.43 -11.56
CA ILE A 465 -2.37 0.66 -12.07
C ILE A 465 -1.08 0.83 -11.25
N MET A 466 -1.13 0.60 -9.93
CA MET A 466 0.05 0.63 -9.08
C MET A 466 1.01 -0.53 -9.38
N ALA A 467 0.49 -1.74 -9.61
CA ALA A 467 1.32 -2.91 -9.93
C ALA A 467 2.05 -2.72 -11.26
N GLU A 468 1.33 -2.35 -12.32
CA GLU A 468 1.89 -2.05 -13.65
C GLU A 468 2.92 -0.91 -13.59
N TYR A 469 2.65 0.10 -12.75
CA TYR A 469 3.59 1.20 -12.57
C TYR A 469 4.92 0.74 -11.97
N VAL A 470 4.89 -0.11 -10.94
CA VAL A 470 6.11 -0.67 -10.33
C VAL A 470 6.85 -1.58 -11.31
N GLU A 471 6.11 -2.41 -12.04
CA GLU A 471 6.64 -3.33 -13.06
C GLU A 471 7.26 -2.58 -14.26
N GLY A 472 6.74 -1.42 -14.65
CA GLY A 472 7.32 -0.59 -15.71
C GLY A 472 8.42 0.37 -15.25
N ALA A 473 8.26 1.03 -14.11
CA ALA A 473 9.17 2.10 -13.69
C ALA A 473 10.50 1.58 -13.12
N LEU A 474 10.46 0.50 -12.32
CA LEU A 474 11.66 0.00 -11.65
C LEU A 474 12.69 -0.62 -12.59
N PRO A 475 12.34 -1.42 -13.61
CA PRO A 475 13.34 -1.95 -14.55
C PRO A 475 14.05 -0.84 -15.33
N MET A 476 13.31 0.20 -15.73
CA MET A 476 13.90 1.36 -16.42
C MET A 476 14.90 2.07 -15.50
N LEU A 477 14.55 2.30 -14.23
CA LEU A 477 15.45 2.93 -13.27
C LEU A 477 16.63 2.04 -12.90
N TYR A 478 16.42 0.73 -12.78
CA TYR A 478 17.52 -0.21 -12.58
C TYR A 478 18.47 -0.23 -13.78
N THR A 479 17.95 -0.11 -15.00
CA THR A 479 18.77 -0.02 -16.21
C THR A 479 19.63 1.24 -16.22
N VAL A 480 19.05 2.39 -15.83
CA VAL A 480 19.81 3.64 -15.66
C VAL A 480 20.86 3.50 -14.55
N TYR A 481 20.50 2.90 -13.41
CA TYR A 481 21.42 2.59 -12.33
C TYR A 481 22.58 1.72 -12.83
N LEU A 482 22.31 0.69 -13.62
CA LEU A 482 23.32 -0.21 -14.16
C LEU A 482 24.27 0.52 -15.10
N ALA A 483 23.74 1.38 -15.98
CA ALA A 483 24.54 2.22 -16.87
C ALA A 483 25.47 3.16 -16.08
N VAL A 484 24.98 3.76 -14.98
CA VAL A 484 25.81 4.58 -14.09
C VAL A 484 26.87 3.73 -13.38
N LEU A 485 26.49 2.56 -12.87
CA LEU A 485 27.40 1.65 -12.16
C LEU A 485 28.56 1.21 -13.04
N CYS A 486 28.36 1.00 -14.35
CA CYS A 486 29.42 0.67 -15.31
C CYS A 486 30.57 1.69 -15.34
N HIS A 487 30.28 2.96 -15.06
CA HIS A 487 31.29 4.02 -15.04
C HIS A 487 31.97 4.18 -13.67
N LEU A 488 31.46 3.52 -12.62
CA LEU A 488 32.05 3.56 -11.30
C LEU A 488 33.08 2.44 -11.13
N PRO A 489 34.19 2.68 -10.40
CA PRO A 489 35.20 1.64 -10.12
C PRO A 489 34.61 0.45 -9.35
N MET A 490 33.45 0.65 -8.72
CA MET A 490 32.73 -0.35 -7.94
C MET A 490 32.18 -1.51 -8.76
N ALA A 491 31.99 -1.32 -10.08
CA ALA A 491 31.53 -2.38 -10.96
C ALA A 491 32.37 -3.65 -10.86
N ALA A 492 33.68 -3.55 -10.57
CA ALA A 492 34.58 -4.69 -10.45
C ALA A 492 34.19 -5.68 -9.33
N TYR A 493 33.45 -5.22 -8.32
CA TYR A 493 33.03 -6.03 -7.17
C TYR A 493 31.64 -6.66 -7.32
N TYR A 494 30.97 -6.43 -8.46
CA TYR A 494 29.72 -7.09 -8.80
C TYR A 494 30.01 -8.27 -9.76
N PRO A 495 29.72 -9.54 -9.38
CA PRO A 495 30.05 -10.71 -10.20
C PRO A 495 29.46 -10.63 -11.62
N HIS A 496 28.24 -10.12 -11.73
CA HIS A 496 27.53 -9.94 -13.01
C HIS A 496 28.26 -8.93 -13.88
N MET A 497 28.64 -7.79 -13.32
CA MET A 497 29.35 -6.73 -14.04
C MET A 497 30.74 -7.16 -14.50
N ARG A 498 31.45 -7.97 -13.72
CA ARG A 498 32.78 -8.50 -14.08
C ARG A 498 32.75 -9.36 -15.36
N SER A 499 31.61 -10.00 -15.65
CA SER A 499 31.41 -10.83 -16.84
C SER A 499 30.82 -10.06 -18.04
N LEU A 500 30.40 -8.80 -17.83
CA LEU A 500 29.74 -7.93 -18.81
C LEU A 500 30.72 -6.91 -19.41
N VAL A 501 31.76 -7.37 -20.12
CA VAL A 501 32.68 -6.47 -20.86
C VAL A 501 32.27 -6.37 -22.33
N GLY A 502 32.17 -5.15 -22.86
CA GLY A 502 31.95 -4.86 -24.29
C GLY A 502 30.53 -5.17 -24.78
N ASP A 503 30.42 -5.93 -25.88
CA ASP A 503 29.17 -6.18 -26.60
C ASP A 503 28.09 -6.87 -25.75
N LYS A 504 28.50 -7.69 -24.78
CA LYS A 504 27.58 -8.38 -23.87
C LYS A 504 26.85 -7.42 -22.94
N LEU A 505 27.49 -6.32 -22.54
CA LEU A 505 26.86 -5.27 -21.72
C LEU A 505 25.76 -4.56 -22.49
N TYR A 506 26.03 -4.16 -23.73
CA TYR A 506 25.03 -3.52 -24.59
C TYR A 506 23.86 -4.45 -24.89
N SER A 507 24.12 -5.75 -25.07
CA SER A 507 23.05 -6.75 -25.23
C SER A 507 22.20 -6.86 -23.96
N THR A 508 22.80 -6.95 -22.77
CA THR A 508 22.05 -7.02 -21.51
C THR A 508 21.26 -5.74 -21.24
N LEU A 509 21.86 -4.57 -21.41
CA LEU A 509 21.16 -3.29 -21.29
C LEU A 509 20.03 -3.18 -22.32
N GLY A 510 20.26 -3.57 -23.56
CA GLY A 510 19.24 -3.59 -24.62
C GLY A 510 18.07 -4.51 -24.27
N ASN A 511 18.34 -5.69 -23.74
CA ASN A 511 17.30 -6.61 -23.27
C ASN A 511 16.51 -5.99 -22.10
N LEU A 512 17.18 -5.34 -21.13
CA LEU A 512 16.51 -4.69 -20.00
C LEU A 512 15.68 -3.47 -20.42
N VAL A 513 16.17 -2.68 -21.38
CA VAL A 513 15.39 -1.60 -22.00
C VAL A 513 14.18 -2.16 -22.74
N LEU A 514 14.36 -3.21 -23.54
CA LEU A 514 13.24 -3.90 -24.19
C LEU A 514 12.24 -4.38 -23.15
N TYR A 515 12.71 -4.89 -22.01
CA TYR A 515 11.85 -5.32 -20.92
C TYR A 515 11.04 -4.18 -20.34
N GLY A 516 11.71 -3.09 -19.96
CA GLY A 516 11.04 -1.90 -19.47
C GLY A 516 10.07 -1.29 -20.50
N LEU A 517 10.37 -1.34 -21.80
CA LEU A 517 9.47 -0.84 -22.85
C LEU A 517 8.21 -1.67 -22.99
N VAL A 518 8.30 -3.00 -22.87
CA VAL A 518 7.13 -3.89 -22.89
C VAL A 518 6.21 -3.59 -21.69
N GLU A 519 6.79 -3.44 -20.49
CA GLU A 519 6.04 -3.10 -19.27
C GLU A 519 5.46 -1.67 -19.31
N VAL A 520 6.18 -0.71 -19.91
CA VAL A 520 5.61 0.64 -20.14
C VAL A 520 4.46 0.56 -21.15
N ALA A 521 4.57 -0.27 -22.18
CA ALA A 521 3.50 -0.47 -23.15
C ALA A 521 2.27 -1.15 -22.52
N SER A 522 2.46 -2.12 -21.61
CA SER A 522 1.37 -2.74 -20.85
C SER A 522 0.68 -1.72 -19.93
N LEU A 523 1.46 -0.91 -19.20
CA LEU A 523 0.94 0.18 -18.37
C LEU A 523 0.11 1.17 -19.19
N VAL A 524 0.57 1.55 -20.39
CA VAL A 524 -0.19 2.40 -21.32
C VAL A 524 -1.46 1.69 -21.78
N GLY A 525 -1.37 0.41 -22.16
CA GLY A 525 -2.52 -0.41 -22.57
C GLY A 525 -3.61 -0.48 -21.50
N VAL A 526 -3.23 -0.84 -20.26
CA VAL A 526 -4.12 -0.86 -19.10
C VAL A 526 -4.70 0.54 -18.85
N SER A 527 -3.87 1.59 -18.89
CA SER A 527 -4.31 2.97 -18.71
C SER A 527 -5.37 3.40 -19.73
N LEU A 528 -5.21 3.01 -21.00
CA LEU A 528 -6.17 3.30 -22.06
C LEU A 528 -7.47 2.52 -21.88
N LEU A 529 -7.40 1.23 -21.51
CA LEU A 529 -8.56 0.41 -21.24
C LEU A 529 -9.38 0.93 -20.05
N LEU A 530 -8.70 1.27 -18.95
CA LEU A 530 -9.33 1.84 -17.77
C LEU A 530 -9.89 3.24 -18.05
N LYS A 531 -9.21 4.08 -18.85
CA LYS A 531 -9.74 5.38 -19.29
C LYS A 531 -11.01 5.23 -20.13
N ARG A 532 -11.04 4.30 -21.08
CA ARG A 532 -12.24 3.99 -21.87
C ARG A 532 -13.39 3.49 -21.00
N LYS A 533 -13.09 2.82 -19.89
CA LYS A 533 -14.08 2.22 -18.99
C LYS A 533 -14.64 3.20 -17.96
N PHE A 534 -13.78 3.98 -17.30
CA PHE A 534 -14.16 4.87 -16.20
C PHE A 534 -14.33 6.33 -16.63
N GLY A 535 -13.89 6.71 -17.83
CA GLY A 535 -14.03 8.08 -18.37
C GLY A 535 -12.97 9.08 -17.88
N PHE A 536 -12.15 8.74 -16.89
CA PHE A 536 -11.04 9.58 -16.42
C PHE A 536 -9.68 8.89 -16.61
N SER A 537 -8.58 9.65 -16.58
CA SER A 537 -7.23 9.10 -16.76
C SER A 537 -6.73 8.39 -15.48
N PRO A 538 -6.39 7.09 -15.52
CA PRO A 538 -5.89 6.33 -14.37
C PRO A 538 -4.56 6.87 -13.80
N LEU A 539 -3.81 7.65 -14.57
CA LEU A 539 -2.59 8.30 -14.08
C LEU A 539 -2.88 9.26 -12.92
N TYR A 540 -4.05 9.89 -12.90
CA TYR A 540 -4.47 10.72 -11.76
C TYR A 540 -4.71 9.88 -10.52
N GLN A 541 -5.28 8.68 -10.68
CA GLN A 541 -5.47 7.74 -9.58
C GLN A 541 -4.13 7.24 -9.04
N LEU A 542 -3.19 6.90 -9.93
CA LEU A 542 -1.83 6.55 -9.52
C LEU A 542 -1.17 7.70 -8.75
N ALA A 543 -1.11 8.91 -9.32
CA ALA A 543 -0.50 10.06 -8.66
C ALA A 543 -1.19 10.42 -7.34
N PHE A 544 -2.51 10.28 -7.25
CA PHE A 544 -3.25 10.44 -6.00
C PHE A 544 -2.74 9.49 -4.91
N VAL A 545 -2.53 8.21 -5.21
CA VAL A 545 -1.96 7.28 -4.22
C VAL A 545 -0.51 7.65 -3.88
N LEU A 546 0.29 7.98 -4.90
CA LEU A 546 1.69 8.36 -4.73
C LEU A 546 1.85 9.60 -3.84
N GLU A 547 0.98 10.61 -3.96
CA GLU A 547 1.01 11.80 -3.10
C GLU A 547 0.42 11.52 -1.70
N THR A 548 -0.77 10.90 -1.63
CA THR A 548 -1.47 10.70 -0.35
C THR A 548 -0.71 9.77 0.60
N GLN A 549 0.00 8.78 0.06
CA GLN A 549 0.77 7.81 0.83
C GLN A 549 2.28 7.95 0.63
N ALA A 550 2.76 9.09 0.13
CA ALA A 550 4.15 9.31 -0.28
C ALA A 550 5.17 8.80 0.74
N ARG A 551 4.97 9.09 2.03
CA ARG A 551 5.92 8.71 3.07
C ARG A 551 6.02 7.18 3.26
N ALA A 552 4.90 6.45 3.24
CA ALA A 552 4.89 4.99 3.36
C ALA A 552 5.50 4.35 2.12
N LEU A 553 5.13 4.85 0.94
CA LEU A 553 5.66 4.34 -0.32
C LEU A 553 7.16 4.57 -0.45
N GLN A 554 7.64 5.79 -0.13
CA GLN A 554 9.07 6.09 -0.06
C GLN A 554 9.79 5.14 0.89
N SER A 555 9.24 4.91 2.09
CA SER A 555 9.89 4.01 3.04
C SER A 555 10.07 2.59 2.50
N GLN A 556 9.08 2.06 1.79
CA GLN A 556 9.17 0.75 1.15
C GLN A 556 10.20 0.76 0.01
N LEU A 557 10.20 1.79 -0.84
CA LEU A 557 11.19 1.92 -1.91
C LEU A 557 12.61 1.97 -1.36
N PHE A 558 12.87 2.75 -0.32
CA PHE A 558 14.18 2.76 0.35
C PHE A 558 14.55 1.39 0.90
N ILE A 559 13.64 0.70 1.59
CA ILE A 559 13.87 -0.65 2.13
C ILE A 559 14.30 -1.60 1.01
N TRP A 560 13.51 -1.72 -0.06
CA TRP A 560 13.73 -2.74 -1.07
C TRP A 560 14.85 -2.39 -2.05
N VAL A 561 14.94 -1.14 -2.51
CA VAL A 561 15.97 -0.72 -3.47
C VAL A 561 17.36 -0.79 -2.83
N LEU A 562 17.55 -0.27 -1.61
CA LEU A 562 18.84 -0.36 -0.91
C LEU A 562 19.21 -1.80 -0.56
N CYS A 563 18.22 -2.61 -0.18
CA CYS A 563 18.43 -4.01 0.19
C CYS A 563 18.89 -4.85 -1.01
N ILE A 564 18.15 -4.78 -2.11
CA ILE A 564 18.31 -5.70 -3.23
C ILE A 564 19.53 -5.36 -4.07
N VAL A 565 19.78 -4.07 -4.30
CA VAL A 565 20.92 -3.66 -5.14
C VAL A 565 22.26 -4.03 -4.48
N GLN A 566 22.34 -3.97 -3.15
CA GLN A 566 23.57 -4.32 -2.42
C GLN A 566 23.76 -5.83 -2.28
N LEU A 567 22.72 -6.64 -2.44
CA LEU A 567 22.76 -8.09 -2.25
C LEU A 567 23.87 -8.78 -3.06
N THR A 568 24.05 -8.36 -4.31
CA THR A 568 24.92 -9.06 -5.28
C THR A 568 26.40 -8.75 -5.12
N LEU A 569 26.78 -7.90 -4.17
CA LEU A 569 28.16 -7.52 -3.89
C LEU A 569 28.98 -8.69 -3.32
N VAL A 570 30.20 -8.91 -3.81
CA VAL A 570 31.07 -10.01 -3.34
C VAL A 570 31.42 -9.94 -1.85
N HIS A 571 31.42 -8.74 -1.26
CA HIS A 571 31.66 -8.52 0.17
C HIS A 571 30.59 -9.15 1.07
N ASN A 572 29.41 -9.48 0.52
CA ASN A 572 28.35 -10.20 1.22
C ASN A 572 28.52 -11.73 1.18
N GLY A 573 29.61 -12.23 0.58
CA GLY A 573 30.04 -13.64 0.60
C GLY A 573 29.19 -14.58 -0.26
N GLU A 574 29.87 -15.44 -1.02
CA GLU A 574 29.22 -16.50 -1.81
C GLU A 574 29.17 -17.83 -1.05
N CYS A 575 28.17 -18.66 -1.38
CA CYS A 575 28.16 -20.06 -0.96
C CYS A 575 29.16 -20.86 -1.78
N LYS A 576 30.31 -21.22 -1.20
CA LYS A 576 31.09 -22.36 -1.69
C LYS A 576 30.50 -23.63 -1.07
N ALA A 577 29.50 -24.21 -1.71
CA ALA A 577 28.83 -25.43 -1.26
C ALA A 577 29.78 -26.64 -1.04
N ARG A 578 31.02 -26.59 -1.55
CA ARG A 578 32.01 -27.67 -1.39
C ARG A 578 32.65 -27.79 -0.01
N THR A 579 32.53 -26.79 0.86
CA THR A 579 33.17 -26.82 2.20
C THR A 579 32.20 -27.05 3.35
N PHE A 580 30.88 -27.02 3.13
CA PHE A 580 29.90 -27.19 4.21
C PHE A 580 29.50 -28.67 4.46
N TRP A 581 29.93 -29.59 3.59
CA TRP A 581 29.64 -31.03 3.68
C TRP A 581 30.89 -31.90 3.78
N MET A 582 32.08 -31.30 3.96
CA MET A 582 33.34 -32.03 4.15
C MET A 582 34.13 -31.49 5.35
N GLU A 583 33.43 -31.25 6.46
CA GLU A 583 34.01 -31.27 7.81
C GLU A 583 33.14 -32.11 8.73
#